data_AF-A0AA38CCC1-F1
#
_entry.id   AF-A0AA38CCC1-F1
#
_cell.length_a   1.000
_cell.length_b   1.000
_cell.length_c   1.000
_cell.angle_alpha   90.00
_cell.angle_beta   90.00
_cell.angle_gamma   90.00
#
_symmetry.space_group_name_H-M   'P 1'
#
loop_
_entity.id
_entity.type
_entity.pdbx_description
1 polymer ?
#
loop_
_entity_poly.entity_id
_entity_poly.type
_entity_poly.pdbx_seq_one_letter_code
_entity_poly.pdbx_strand_id
1 'polypeptide(L)' 'VHPDEHIAAFIVACGILGVEHEDVSVRIFVETLQDNVADWFYHLPVGSITNWNTMTTQFEQHFKPAED' A
#
# COMPACT_ATOMS: atom_id res chain seq x y z
N VAL A 1 3.35 10.26 -8.24
CA VAL A 1 2.33 9.25 -8.58
C VAL A 1 1.24 9.39 -7.54
N HIS A 2 -0.02 9.53 -7.96
CA HIS A 2 -1.13 9.60 -7.01
C HIS A 2 -1.28 8.24 -6.29
N PRO A 3 -1.79 8.20 -5.05
CA PRO A 3 -1.94 6.96 -4.29
C PRO A 3 -2.66 5.86 -5.06
N ASP A 4 -3.74 6.23 -5.75
CA ASP A 4 -4.57 5.32 -6.54
C ASP A 4 -3.81 4.76 -7.77
N GLU A 5 -2.96 5.58 -8.39
CA GLU A 5 -2.11 5.16 -9.52
C GLU A 5 -1.03 4.17 -9.05
N HIS A 6 -0.44 4.40 -7.87
CA HIS A 6 0.58 3.53 -7.29
C HIS A 6 0.00 2.15 -6.95
N ILE A 7 -1.18 2.13 -6.32
CA ILE A 7 -1.92 0.89 -6.02
C ILE A 7 -2.26 0.14 -7.30
N ALA A 8 -2.77 0.84 -8.34
CA ALA A 8 -3.11 0.21 -9.60
C ALA A 8 -1.89 -0.41 -10.30
N ALA A 9 -0.77 0.30 -10.36
CA ALA A 9 0.48 -0.21 -10.92
C ALA A 9 1.00 -1.44 -10.16
N PHE A 10 0.90 -1.42 -8.83
CA PHE A 10 1.28 -2.54 -7.98
C PHE A 10 0.43 -3.79 -8.22
N ILE A 11 -0.90 -3.65 -8.34
CA ILE A 11 -1.82 -4.76 -8.61
C ILE A 11 -1.48 -5.42 -9.96
N VAL A 12 -1.20 -4.60 -10.99
CA VAL A 12 -0.77 -5.12 -12.30
C VAL A 12 0.54 -5.90 -12.18
N ALA A 13 1.53 -5.39 -11.44
CA ALA A 13 2.79 -6.09 -11.22
C ALA A 13 2.60 -7.43 -10.50
N CYS A 14 1.74 -7.49 -9.47
CA CYS A 14 1.41 -8.74 -8.77
C CYS A 14 0.78 -9.78 -9.70
N GLY A 15 -0.10 -9.34 -10.60
CA GLY A 15 -0.70 -10.22 -11.62
C GLY A 15 0.33 -10.79 -12.60
N ILE A 16 1.29 -9.97 -13.04
CA ILE A 16 2.39 -10.41 -13.92
C ILE A 16 3.30 -11.42 -13.20
N LEU A 17 3.56 -11.23 -11.91
CA LEU A 17 4.43 -12.07 -11.10
C LEU A 17 3.74 -13.32 -10.53
N GLY A 18 2.43 -13.48 -10.73
CA GLY A 18 1.67 -14.61 -10.19
C GLY A 18 1.58 -14.61 -8.66
N VAL A 19 1.49 -13.44 -8.03
CA VAL A 19 1.32 -13.34 -6.58
C VAL A 19 -0.13 -13.65 -6.22
N GLU A 20 -0.35 -14.79 -5.56
CA GLU A 20 -1.69 -15.29 -5.22
C GLU A 20 -2.10 -15.02 -3.76
N HIS A 21 -1.13 -14.80 -2.87
CA HIS A 21 -1.38 -14.65 -1.44
C HIS A 21 -1.39 -13.18 -1.01
N GLU A 22 -2.48 -12.72 -0.39
CA GLU A 22 -2.64 -11.33 0.03
C GLU A 22 -1.58 -10.87 1.05
N ASP A 23 -1.13 -11.76 1.94
CA ASP A 23 -0.08 -11.44 2.91
C ASP A 23 1.29 -11.21 2.24
N VAL A 24 1.55 -11.88 1.12
CA VAL A 24 2.71 -11.63 0.26
C VAL A 24 2.58 -10.28 -0.43
N SER A 25 1.41 -9.94 -0.97
CA SER A 25 1.15 -8.64 -1.58
C SER A 25 1.41 -7.48 -0.61
N VAL A 26 0.94 -7.58 0.64
CA VAL A 26 1.22 -6.54 1.65
C VAL A 26 2.71 -6.38 1.89
N ARG A 27 3.47 -7.48 2.02
CA ARG A 27 4.93 -7.42 2.25
C ARG A 27 5.66 -6.78 1.06
N ILE A 28 5.31 -7.15 -0.17
CA ILE A 28 5.93 -6.56 -1.37
C ILE A 28 5.56 -5.08 -1.51
N PHE A 29 4.31 -4.71 -1.20
CA PHE A 29 3.87 -3.31 -1.30
C PHE A 29 4.68 -2.38 -0.39
N VAL A 30 4.99 -2.81 0.83
CA VAL A 30 5.83 -2.04 1.77
C VAL A 30 7.21 -1.73 1.17
N GLU A 31 7.79 -2.67 0.42
CA GLU A 31 9.09 -2.47 -0.26
C GLU A 31 9.02 -1.45 -1.40
N THR A 32 7.82 -1.13 -1.90
CA THR A 32 7.64 -0.10 -2.93
C THR A 32 7.54 1.32 -2.38
N LEU A 33 7.38 1.47 -1.06
CA LEU A 33 7.21 2.77 -0.41
C LEU A 33 8.53 3.52 -0.34
N GLN A 34 8.50 4.83 -0.57
CA GLN A 34 9.69 5.69 -0.55
C GLN A 34 9.48 6.89 0.37
N ASP A 35 10.57 7.41 0.91
CA ASP A 35 10.65 8.65 1.68
C ASP A 35 9.56 8.78 2.77
N ASN A 36 8.75 9.84 2.70
CA ASN A 36 7.69 10.15 3.65
C ASN A 36 6.58 9.09 3.71
N VAL A 37 6.42 8.29 2.66
CA VAL A 37 5.43 7.22 2.60
C VAL A 37 5.90 6.00 3.39
N ALA A 38 7.18 5.67 3.26
CA ALA A 38 7.80 4.63 4.08
C ALA A 38 7.79 5.05 5.56
N ASP A 39 8.11 6.31 5.85
CA ASP A 39 8.11 6.85 7.21
C ASP A 39 6.73 6.69 7.87
N TRP A 40 5.64 7.07 7.18
CA TRP A 40 4.27 6.85 7.67
C TRP A 40 4.01 5.39 8.05
N PHE A 41 4.37 4.44 7.18
CA PHE A 41 4.12 3.02 7.41
C PHE A 41 4.84 2.51 8.67
N TYR A 42 6.10 2.88 8.86
CA TYR A 42 6.89 2.45 10.02
C TYR A 42 6.46 3.10 11.35
N HIS A 43 5.67 4.17 11.31
CA HIS A 43 5.06 4.79 12.48
C HIS A 43 3.71 4.20 12.87
N LEU A 44 3.16 3.26 12.10
CA LEU A 44 1.88 2.63 12.42
C LEU A 44 1.99 1.69 13.64
N PRO A 45 0.93 1.57 14.47
CA PRO A 45 0.90 0.61 15.56
C PRO A 45 1.06 -0.83 15.04
N VAL A 46 1.79 -1.67 15.78
CA VAL A 46 1.93 -3.10 15.43
C VAL A 46 0.55 -3.75 15.31
N GLY A 47 0.31 -4.44 14.19
CA GLY A 47 -0.97 -5.10 13.92
C GLY A 47 -2.07 -4.19 13.36
N SER A 48 -1.76 -2.92 13.04
CA SER A 48 -2.70 -2.00 12.39
C SER A 48 -3.08 -2.41 10.96
N ILE A 49 -2.22 -3.15 10.28
CA ILE A 49 -2.44 -3.70 8.94
C ILE A 49 -2.35 -5.22 9.03
N THR A 50 -3.47 -5.88 8.75
CA THR A 50 -3.60 -7.35 8.85
C THR A 50 -3.91 -8.02 7.51
N ASN A 51 -4.26 -7.25 6.49
CA ASN A 51 -4.58 -7.72 5.14
C ASN A 51 -4.47 -6.57 4.12
N TRP A 52 -4.62 -6.91 2.84
CA TRP A 52 -4.52 -5.97 1.74
C TRP A 52 -5.54 -4.84 1.81
N ASN A 53 -6.79 -5.15 2.11
CA ASN A 53 -7.87 -4.15 2.18
C ASN A 53 -7.62 -3.09 3.26
N THR A 54 -7.08 -3.50 4.42
CA THR A 54 -6.68 -2.55 5.47
C THR A 54 -5.50 -1.68 5.03
N MET A 55 -4.51 -2.24 4.35
CA MET A 55 -3.37 -1.50 3.79
C MET A 55 -3.83 -0.41 2.82
N THR A 56 -4.59 -0.78 1.78
CA THR A 56 -5.03 0.16 0.75
C THR A 56 -5.94 1.24 1.31
N THR A 57 -6.89 0.89 2.19
CA THR A 57 -7.80 1.86 2.81
C THR A 57 -7.04 2.91 3.61
N GLN A 58 -6.11 2.50 4.47
CA GLN A 58 -5.35 3.46 5.28
C GLN A 58 -4.40 4.31 4.43
N PHE A 59 -3.77 3.70 3.43
CA PHE A 59 -2.89 4.38 2.49
C PHE A 59 -3.62 5.47 1.73
N GLU A 60 -4.78 5.14 1.13
CA GLU A 60 -5.61 6.11 0.42
C GLU A 60 -6.09 7.22 1.36
N GLN A 61 -6.57 6.90 2.55
CA GLN A 61 -7.04 7.90 3.52
C GLN A 61 -5.94 8.88 3.96
N HIS A 62 -4.69 8.42 4.06
CA HIS A 62 -3.58 9.24 4.50
C HIS A 62 -3.00 10.12 3.39
N PHE A 63 -2.94 9.62 2.15
CA PHE A 63 -2.26 10.29 1.05
C PHE A 63 -3.19 10.88 -0.01
N LYS A 64 -4.50 10.59 0.00
CA LYS A 64 -5.43 11.32 -0.86
C LYS A 64 -5.46 12.80 -0.45
N PRO A 65 -5.35 13.72 -1.42
CA PRO A 65 -5.58 15.13 -1.14
C PRO A 65 -7.00 15.33 -0.61
N ALA A 66 -7.18 16.26 0.34
CA ALA A 66 -8.51 16.70 0.72
C ALA A 66 -9.19 17.31 -0.51
N GLU A 67 -10.44 16.89 -0.80
CA GLU A 67 -11.24 17.53 -1.83
C GLU A 67 -11.58 18.97 -1.39
N ASP A 68 -11.35 19.95 -2.27
CA ASP A 68 -11.77 21.35 -2.11
C ASP A 68 -13.29 21.52 -2.27
#